data_AF-A0A3M8WIB9-F1
#
_entry.id   AF-A0A3M8WIB9-F1
#
_cell.length_a   1.000
_cell.length_b   1.000
_cell.length_c   1.000
_cell.angle_alpha   90.00
_cell.angle_beta   90.00
_cell.angle_gamma   90.00
#
_symmetry.space_group_name_H-M   'P 1'
#
loop_
_entity.id
_entity.type
_entity.pdbx_description
1 polymer ?
#
loop_
_entity_poly.entity_id
_entity_poly.type
_entity_poly.pdbx_seq_one_letter_code
_entity_poly.pdbx_strand_id
1 'polypeptide(L)'
;MEWIQALVEQMENPLVRLVAGESVRGIVRRVRRGRRAASAHSEAGPITALHAEGMEAPVTIADDRTGEQLAEELLRGVGNERMRAATRLLGAHRGGHWLRRLLAEELELTMAAGRSVIDRGGAHPSVDWDVLGHLMLTRPGVLKSSTSEWIVLQTAVSLAGSYAVQLGDVVQGVSEDEVRMIQRALEEAAFGDAR
;
A
#
# COMPACT_ATOMS: atom_id res chain seq x y z
N MET A 1 -18.46 -31.47 29.18
CA MET A 1 -18.34 -30.62 27.98
C MET A 1 -17.84 -29.24 28.37
N GLU A 2 -16.61 -29.12 28.90
CA GLU A 2 -16.02 -27.82 29.27
C GLU A 2 -14.66 -27.57 28.61
N TRP A 3 -14.00 -28.61 28.10
CA TRP A 3 -12.68 -28.48 27.45
C TRP A 3 -12.73 -27.81 26.07
N ILE A 4 -13.91 -27.74 25.44
CA ILE A 4 -14.06 -27.09 24.12
C ILE A 4 -14.19 -25.57 24.27
N GLN A 5 -14.71 -25.05 25.39
CA GLN A 5 -14.78 -23.60 25.60
C GLN A 5 -13.41 -23.00 25.99
N ALA A 6 -12.60 -23.73 26.77
CA ALA A 6 -11.23 -23.30 27.09
C ALA A 6 -10.31 -23.22 25.86
N LEU A 7 -10.60 -23.99 24.80
CA LEU A 7 -9.81 -24.00 23.57
C LEU A 7 -10.20 -22.87 22.60
N VAL A 8 -11.47 -22.44 22.63
CA VAL A 8 -11.97 -21.30 21.85
C VAL A 8 -11.48 -19.98 22.45
N GLU A 9 -11.38 -19.88 23.78
CA GLU A 9 -10.88 -18.68 24.47
C GLU A 9 -9.36 -18.48 24.30
N GLN A 10 -8.61 -19.54 23.98
CA GLN A 10 -7.15 -19.48 23.78
C GLN A 10 -6.74 -19.06 22.33
N MET A 11 -7.68 -19.02 21.39
CA MET A 11 -7.45 -18.60 20.00
C MET A 11 -7.74 -17.12 19.74
N GLU A 12 -8.33 -16.40 20.69
CA GLU A 12 -8.66 -14.96 20.57
C GLU A 12 -7.59 -14.01 21.16
N ASN A 13 -6.32 -14.43 21.20
CA ASN A 13 -5.24 -13.58 21.73
C ASN A 13 -4.16 -13.29 20.67
N PRO A 14 -4.28 -12.20 19.89
CA PRO A 14 -3.29 -11.82 18.88
C PRO A 14 -1.98 -11.23 19.44
N LEU A 15 -1.79 -11.19 20.77
CA LEU A 15 -0.64 -10.52 21.41
C LEU A 15 0.53 -11.43 21.80
N VAL A 16 0.47 -12.75 21.56
CA VAL A 16 1.53 -13.68 22.01
C VAL A 16 2.58 -14.01 20.93
N ARG A 17 2.56 -13.37 19.75
CA ARG A 17 3.50 -13.72 18.66
C ARG A 17 4.49 -12.67 18.15
N LEU A 18 4.64 -11.49 18.77
CA LEU A 18 5.69 -10.55 18.32
C LEU A 18 6.41 -9.81 19.45
N VAL A 19 6.80 -10.54 20.49
CA VAL A 19 7.93 -10.15 21.36
C VAL A 19 9.12 -11.02 20.95
N ALA A 20 9.87 -10.58 19.93
CA ALA A 20 11.25 -10.99 19.67
C ALA A 20 11.83 -10.14 18.52
N GLY A 21 12.50 -9.03 18.85
CA GLY A 21 13.21 -8.22 17.86
C GLY A 21 13.58 -6.82 18.35
N GLU A 22 14.28 -6.71 19.47
CA GLU A 22 14.84 -5.45 19.96
C GLU A 22 16.05 -4.95 19.12
N SER A 23 15.99 -3.67 18.73
CA SER A 23 16.99 -2.61 19.00
C SER A 23 18.40 -2.64 18.36
N VAL A 24 18.67 -1.69 17.45
CA VAL A 24 19.89 -0.84 17.40
C VAL A 24 19.54 0.50 16.73
N ARG A 25 19.34 1.62 17.47
CA ARG A 25 20.29 2.69 17.84
C ARG A 25 20.67 3.66 16.69
N GLY A 26 20.27 4.93 16.83
CA GLY A 26 20.72 6.02 15.95
C GLY A 26 20.18 7.41 16.32
N ILE A 27 20.55 7.93 17.48
CA ILE A 27 20.27 9.31 17.92
C ILE A 27 21.30 10.25 17.27
N VAL A 28 20.85 11.32 16.59
CA VAL A 28 21.65 12.55 16.43
C VAL A 28 20.77 13.77 16.72
N ARG A 29 21.14 14.50 17.78
CA ARG A 29 20.68 15.85 18.13
C ARG A 29 21.60 16.90 17.50
N ARG A 30 21.04 18.00 16.97
CA ARG A 30 21.57 19.39 17.04
C ARG A 30 20.51 20.38 16.51
N VAL A 31 19.74 21.12 17.32
CA VAL A 31 19.98 22.40 18.04
C VAL A 31 20.12 23.67 17.14
N ARG A 32 19.09 24.55 17.24
CA ARG A 32 19.01 26.06 17.24
C ARG A 32 19.82 26.86 16.17
N ARG A 33 19.42 28.03 15.64
CA ARG A 33 18.69 29.21 16.17
C ARG A 33 18.51 30.27 15.05
N GLY A 34 17.52 31.16 15.19
CA GLY A 34 17.44 32.53 14.60
C GLY A 34 16.11 32.75 13.88
N ARG A 35 15.08 33.47 14.37
CA ARG A 35 14.86 34.77 15.05
C ARG A 35 14.86 36.00 14.13
N ARG A 36 13.62 36.48 13.83
CA ARG A 36 13.14 37.87 13.53
C ARG A 36 13.70 38.54 12.26
N ALA A 37 13.01 39.44 11.55
CA ALA A 37 11.74 40.17 11.70
C ALA A 37 11.35 40.78 10.34
N ALA A 38 10.09 41.16 10.13
CA ALA A 38 9.69 42.51 9.67
C ALA A 38 8.16 42.57 9.48
N SER A 39 7.64 43.79 9.61
CA SER A 39 6.25 44.17 9.84
C SER A 39 5.79 45.22 8.83
N ALA A 40 4.54 45.16 8.36
CA ALA A 40 3.70 46.27 7.88
C ALA A 40 2.27 45.69 7.67
N HIS A 41 1.21 46.13 8.38
CA HIS A 41 0.30 47.26 8.06
C HIS A 41 -0.21 47.21 6.61
N SER A 42 -1.49 47.37 6.24
CA SER A 42 -2.78 47.59 6.91
C SER A 42 -3.85 47.53 5.80
N GLU A 43 -5.13 47.63 6.21
CA GLU A 43 -6.32 48.02 5.44
C GLU A 43 -7.30 46.94 4.96
N ALA A 44 -8.58 47.30 5.15
CA ALA A 44 -9.76 46.46 5.12
C ALA A 44 -10.69 46.89 3.97
N GLY A 45 -11.26 45.89 3.27
CA GLY A 45 -12.55 45.91 2.57
C GLY A 45 -12.72 46.84 1.35
N PRO A 46 -13.68 46.59 0.43
CA PRO A 46 -14.93 45.84 0.65
C PRO A 46 -15.22 44.73 -0.38
N ILE A 47 -16.31 44.01 -0.11
CA ILE A 47 -16.94 42.96 -0.90
C ILE A 47 -17.87 43.57 -1.96
N THR A 48 -17.82 43.10 -3.21
CA THR A 48 -19.02 42.78 -4.01
C THR A 48 -18.70 41.82 -5.16
N ALA A 49 -19.59 40.85 -5.31
CA ALA A 49 -19.56 39.70 -6.20
C ALA A 49 -19.96 40.02 -7.65
N LEU A 50 -19.57 39.17 -8.61
CA LEU A 50 -20.46 38.35 -9.45
C LEU A 50 -19.72 37.73 -10.64
N HIS A 51 -19.89 36.41 -10.78
CA HIS A 51 -19.85 35.58 -11.99
C HIS A 51 -18.70 35.74 -13.00
N ALA A 52 -17.87 34.70 -13.06
CA ALA A 52 -17.73 33.93 -14.30
C ALA A 52 -17.56 32.45 -13.92
N GLU A 53 -18.58 31.66 -14.29
CA GLU A 53 -18.49 30.22 -14.37
C GLU A 53 -17.31 29.84 -15.27
N GLY A 54 -16.30 29.26 -14.65
CA GLY A 54 -15.32 28.41 -15.31
C GLY A 54 -15.23 27.17 -14.44
N MET A 55 -16.17 26.25 -14.62
CA MET A 55 -16.07 24.93 -14.04
C MET A 55 -14.90 24.24 -14.74
N GLU A 56 -13.68 24.53 -14.29
CA GLU A 56 -12.53 23.67 -14.53
C GLU A 56 -12.87 22.36 -13.83
N ALA A 57 -13.55 21.50 -14.58
CA ALA A 57 -13.61 20.09 -14.27
C ALA A 57 -12.18 19.66 -13.90
N PRO A 58 -11.97 18.93 -12.80
CA PRO A 58 -10.65 18.44 -12.48
C PRO A 58 -10.17 17.68 -13.72
N VAL A 59 -9.11 18.19 -14.35
CA VAL A 59 -8.41 17.49 -15.42
C VAL A 59 -7.91 16.22 -14.77
N THR A 60 -8.71 15.17 -14.88
CA THR A 60 -8.30 13.81 -14.62
C THR A 60 -7.35 13.54 -15.75
N ILE A 61 -6.07 13.85 -15.52
CA ILE A 61 -5.00 13.36 -16.38
C ILE A 61 -5.16 11.85 -16.33
N ALA A 62 -5.75 11.30 -17.40
CA ALA A 62 -5.84 9.87 -17.56
C ALA A 62 -4.40 9.37 -17.49
N ASP A 63 -4.13 8.55 -16.50
CA ASP A 63 -2.83 7.94 -16.38
C ASP A 63 -2.72 6.87 -17.48
N ASP A 64 -2.24 7.30 -18.65
CA ASP A 64 -2.11 6.48 -19.86
C ASP A 64 -1.07 5.36 -19.73
N ARG A 65 -0.31 5.31 -18.62
CA ARG A 65 0.62 4.21 -18.35
C ARG A 65 -0.16 2.91 -18.25
N THR A 66 0.39 1.81 -18.76
CA THR A 66 -0.11 0.45 -18.49
C THR A 66 0.16 0.06 -17.04
N GLY A 67 -0.51 -1.00 -16.56
CA GLY A 67 -0.25 -1.54 -15.23
C GLY A 67 1.19 -2.03 -15.05
N GLU A 68 1.78 -2.62 -16.08
CA GLU A 68 3.18 -3.04 -16.07
C GLU A 68 4.14 -1.84 -16.05
N GLN A 69 3.87 -0.77 -16.83
CA GLN A 69 4.67 0.45 -16.78
C GLN A 69 4.62 1.10 -15.39
N LEU A 70 3.44 1.13 -14.78
CA LEU A 70 3.28 1.65 -13.42
C LEU A 70 4.07 0.81 -12.39
N ALA A 71 4.06 -0.52 -12.54
CA ALA A 71 4.88 -1.39 -11.71
C ALA A 71 6.38 -1.08 -11.89
N GLU A 72 6.88 -1.02 -13.12
CA GLU A 72 8.29 -0.73 -13.39
C GLU A 72 8.77 0.61 -12.82
N GLU A 73 7.89 1.62 -12.76
CA GLU A 73 8.22 2.88 -12.08
C GLU A 73 8.39 2.75 -10.57
N LEU A 74 7.51 1.97 -9.92
CA LEU A 74 7.57 1.69 -8.49
C LEU A 74 8.71 0.74 -8.11
N LEU A 75 9.32 0.06 -9.09
CA LEU A 75 10.43 -0.87 -8.89
C LEU A 75 11.82 -0.23 -8.91
N ARG A 76 11.96 1.03 -9.35
CA ARG A 76 13.28 1.66 -9.62
C ARG A 76 14.24 1.73 -8.41
N GLY A 77 13.77 1.49 -7.20
CA GLY A 77 14.59 1.40 -5.98
C GLY A 77 14.40 0.11 -5.17
N VAL A 78 13.63 -0.86 -5.67
CA VAL A 78 13.26 -2.07 -4.92
C VAL A 78 14.28 -3.18 -5.18
N GLY A 79 15.11 -3.48 -4.18
CA GLY A 79 16.16 -4.51 -4.29
C GLY A 79 15.76 -5.92 -3.83
N ASN A 80 14.53 -6.12 -3.36
CA ASN A 80 14.05 -7.39 -2.82
C ASN A 80 13.15 -8.10 -3.84
N GLU A 81 13.59 -9.23 -4.39
CA GLU A 81 12.85 -9.98 -5.43
C GLU A 81 11.41 -10.30 -5.06
N ARG A 82 11.12 -10.57 -3.78
CA ARG A 82 9.75 -10.81 -3.32
C ARG A 82 8.86 -9.58 -3.44
N MET A 83 9.38 -8.40 -3.09
CA MET A 83 8.68 -7.13 -3.26
C MET A 83 8.57 -6.75 -4.74
N ARG A 84 9.57 -7.12 -5.55
CA ARG A 84 9.54 -6.89 -7.00
C ARG A 84 8.44 -7.72 -7.65
N ALA A 85 8.42 -9.02 -7.37
CA ALA A 85 7.38 -9.94 -7.84
C ALA A 85 5.98 -9.52 -7.37
N ALA A 86 5.83 -9.09 -6.11
CA ALA A 86 4.57 -8.57 -5.58
C ALA A 86 4.09 -7.33 -6.34
N THR A 87 4.99 -6.37 -6.62
CA THR A 87 4.66 -5.16 -7.39
C THR A 87 4.26 -5.52 -8.81
N ARG A 88 5.00 -6.42 -9.46
CA ARG A 88 4.69 -6.87 -10.83
C ARG A 88 3.38 -7.64 -10.92
N LEU A 89 3.06 -8.48 -9.92
CA LEU A 89 1.77 -9.15 -9.81
C LEU A 89 0.63 -8.12 -9.79
N LEU A 90 0.75 -7.08 -8.96
CA LEU A 90 -0.27 -6.02 -8.91
C LEU A 90 -0.34 -5.21 -10.21
N GLY A 91 0.79 -5.01 -10.90
CA GLY A 91 0.84 -4.35 -12.21
C GLY A 91 0.16 -5.14 -13.32
N ALA A 92 0.37 -6.45 -13.36
CA ALA A 92 -0.21 -7.34 -14.36
C ALA A 92 -1.73 -7.55 -14.17
N HIS A 93 -2.22 -7.44 -12.93
CA HIS A 93 -3.64 -7.68 -12.64
C HIS A 93 -4.52 -6.50 -13.06
N ARG A 94 -5.47 -6.76 -13.97
CA ARG A 94 -6.52 -5.81 -14.42
C ARG A 94 -5.99 -4.41 -14.75
N GLY A 95 -4.87 -4.34 -15.46
CA GLY A 95 -4.27 -3.07 -15.87
C GLY A 95 -3.68 -2.25 -14.71
N GLY A 96 -3.22 -2.92 -13.65
CA GLY A 96 -2.62 -2.27 -12.49
C GLY A 96 -3.65 -1.75 -11.49
N HIS A 97 -4.84 -2.37 -11.40
CA HIS A 97 -5.96 -1.88 -10.60
C HIS A 97 -5.54 -1.44 -9.20
N TRP A 98 -4.86 -2.33 -8.47
CA TRP A 98 -4.39 -2.03 -7.10
C TRP A 98 -3.32 -0.96 -7.06
N LEU A 99 -2.33 -0.98 -7.96
CA LEU A 99 -1.28 0.05 -7.97
C LEU A 99 -1.85 1.44 -8.22
N ARG A 100 -2.76 1.57 -9.18
CA ARG A 100 -3.47 2.83 -9.46
C ARG A 100 -4.26 3.29 -8.26
N ARG A 101 -4.98 2.37 -7.63
CA ARG A 101 -5.78 2.67 -6.46
C ARG A 101 -4.93 3.13 -5.27
N LEU A 102 -3.81 2.45 -5.00
CA LEU A 102 -2.87 2.84 -3.94
C LEU A 102 -2.33 4.27 -4.16
N LEU A 103 -2.10 4.66 -5.41
CA LEU A 103 -1.62 6.01 -5.76
C LEU A 103 -2.75 7.06 -5.75
N ALA A 104 -3.92 6.72 -6.27
CA ALA A 104 -5.06 7.64 -6.36
C ALA A 104 -5.68 7.92 -4.98
N GLU A 105 -5.78 6.89 -4.13
CA GLU A 105 -6.36 6.95 -2.79
C GLU A 105 -5.27 7.08 -1.70
N GLU A 106 -4.03 7.42 -2.04
CA GLU A 106 -2.88 7.42 -1.11
C GLU A 106 -3.18 8.17 0.18
N LEU A 107 -3.78 9.36 0.11
CA LEU A 107 -4.12 10.17 1.28
C LEU A 107 -5.13 9.47 2.20
N GLU A 108 -6.20 8.91 1.63
CA GLU A 108 -7.26 8.24 2.38
C GLU A 108 -6.75 6.96 3.05
N LEU A 109 -5.98 6.17 2.30
CA LEU A 109 -5.35 4.96 2.80
C LEU A 109 -4.30 5.27 3.87
N THR A 110 -3.55 6.36 3.72
CA THR A 110 -2.58 6.83 4.72
C THR A 110 -3.27 7.25 6.00
N MET A 111 -4.39 7.98 5.92
CA MET A 111 -5.18 8.33 7.11
C MET A 111 -5.76 7.08 7.78
N ALA A 112 -6.17 6.09 7.00
CA ALA A 112 -6.69 4.84 7.52
C ALA A 112 -5.61 4.00 8.22
N ALA A 113 -4.40 3.94 7.66
CA ALA A 113 -3.30 3.14 8.20
C ALA A 113 -2.47 3.88 9.27
N GLY A 114 -2.57 5.20 9.35
CA GLY A 114 -1.73 6.04 10.23
C GLY A 114 -0.29 6.22 9.73
N ARG A 115 0.06 5.64 8.58
CA ARG A 115 1.35 5.73 7.90
C ARG A 115 1.13 5.61 6.39
N SER A 116 2.05 6.17 5.59
CA SER A 116 1.94 6.17 4.13
C SER A 116 1.96 4.75 3.56
N VAL A 117 1.03 4.44 2.64
CA VAL A 117 1.02 3.19 1.87
C VAL A 117 2.02 3.21 0.70
N ILE A 118 2.48 4.40 0.31
CA ILE A 118 3.58 4.60 -0.64
C ILE A 118 4.76 5.19 0.14
N ASP A 119 5.86 4.44 0.22
CA ASP A 119 7.11 4.95 0.77
C ASP A 119 7.76 5.89 -0.25
N ARG A 120 7.80 7.17 0.12
CA ARG A 120 8.46 8.25 -0.63
C ARG A 120 9.75 8.74 0.05
N GLY A 121 10.24 8.03 1.07
CA GLY A 121 11.46 8.38 1.80
C GLY A 121 12.75 8.07 1.04
N GLY A 122 12.68 7.16 0.04
CA GLY A 122 13.79 6.80 -0.83
C GLY A 122 13.93 7.68 -2.08
N ALA A 123 14.89 7.34 -2.95
CA ALA A 123 15.11 8.04 -4.23
C ALA A 123 13.95 7.84 -5.24
N HIS A 124 13.20 6.75 -5.11
CA HIS A 124 12.04 6.42 -5.92
C HIS A 124 10.88 5.97 -5.03
N PRO A 125 9.63 6.32 -5.35
CA PRO A 125 8.47 5.84 -4.61
C PRO A 125 8.33 4.32 -4.74
N SER A 126 7.90 3.67 -3.67
CA SER A 126 7.63 2.22 -3.65
C SER A 126 6.45 1.89 -2.74
N VAL A 127 5.86 0.71 -2.86
CA VAL A 127 4.76 0.27 -1.97
C VAL A 127 5.33 -0.08 -0.59
N ASP A 128 4.75 0.49 0.48
CA ASP A 128 5.04 0.08 1.86
C ASP A 128 4.20 -1.16 2.20
N TRP A 129 4.79 -2.34 1.97
CA TRP A 129 4.14 -3.64 2.13
C TRP A 129 3.73 -3.95 3.58
N ASP A 130 4.47 -3.45 4.57
CA ASP A 130 4.15 -3.65 5.98
C ASP A 130 2.92 -2.84 6.37
N VAL A 131 2.85 -1.58 5.92
CA VAL A 131 1.67 -0.73 6.11
C VAL A 131 0.46 -1.32 5.39
N LEU A 132 0.64 -1.81 4.17
CA LEU A 132 -0.44 -2.42 3.40
C LEU A 132 -0.96 -3.70 4.06
N GLY A 133 -0.08 -4.58 4.54
CA GLY A 133 -0.46 -5.78 5.29
C GLY A 133 -1.17 -5.45 6.61
N HIS A 134 -0.68 -4.44 7.34
CA HIS A 134 -1.36 -3.97 8.55
C HIS A 134 -2.76 -3.40 8.25
N LEU A 135 -2.90 -2.64 7.16
CA LEU A 135 -4.18 -2.07 6.73
C LEU A 135 -5.18 -3.18 6.37
N MET A 136 -4.74 -4.24 5.69
CA MET A 136 -5.58 -5.38 5.36
C MET A 136 -6.10 -6.11 6.60
N LEU A 137 -5.28 -6.23 7.65
CA LEU A 137 -5.66 -6.90 8.90
C LEU A 137 -6.60 -6.04 9.76
N THR A 138 -6.33 -4.74 9.85
CA THR A 138 -7.01 -3.86 10.80
C THR A 138 -8.23 -3.15 10.22
N ARG A 139 -8.24 -2.86 8.92
CA ARG A 139 -9.31 -2.11 8.25
C ARG A 139 -9.58 -2.62 6.83
N PRO A 140 -9.89 -3.92 6.63
CA PRO A 140 -10.12 -4.49 5.30
C PRO A 140 -11.26 -3.79 4.53
N GLY A 141 -12.27 -3.25 5.23
CA GLY A 141 -13.40 -2.55 4.61
C GLY A 141 -13.05 -1.26 3.85
N VAL A 142 -11.84 -0.71 4.04
CA VAL A 142 -11.32 0.42 3.26
C VAL A 142 -10.89 -0.05 1.86
N LEU A 143 -10.44 -1.31 1.73
CA LEU A 143 -9.96 -1.91 0.50
C LEU A 143 -11.08 -2.65 -0.25
N LYS A 144 -12.23 -1.99 -0.44
CA LYS A 144 -13.40 -2.55 -1.15
C LYS A 144 -12.99 -3.10 -2.50
N SER A 145 -13.28 -4.37 -2.75
CA SER A 145 -12.81 -5.09 -3.93
C SER A 145 -13.71 -6.29 -4.20
N SER A 146 -13.67 -6.79 -5.43
CA SER A 146 -14.19 -8.12 -5.75
C SER A 146 -13.34 -9.21 -5.11
N THR A 147 -13.86 -10.42 -5.03
CA THR A 147 -13.15 -11.57 -4.44
C THR A 147 -11.79 -11.82 -5.09
N SER A 148 -11.72 -11.80 -6.42
CA SER A 148 -10.47 -12.04 -7.16
C SER A 148 -9.46 -10.91 -6.93
N GLU A 149 -9.88 -9.64 -6.94
CA GLU A 149 -9.02 -8.50 -6.60
C GLU A 149 -8.46 -8.63 -5.18
N TRP A 150 -9.31 -8.98 -4.20
CA TRP A 150 -8.89 -9.19 -2.83
C TRP A 150 -7.87 -10.32 -2.69
N ILE A 151 -8.07 -11.44 -3.39
CA ILE A 151 -7.13 -12.57 -3.37
C ILE A 151 -5.79 -12.22 -3.99
N VAL A 152 -5.79 -11.49 -5.11
CA VAL A 152 -4.55 -11.03 -5.74
C VAL A 152 -3.78 -10.09 -4.81
N LEU A 153 -4.48 -9.18 -4.12
CA LEU A 153 -3.86 -8.30 -3.12
C LEU A 153 -3.26 -9.10 -1.96
N GLN A 154 -4.03 -10.04 -1.38
CA GLN A 154 -3.54 -10.92 -0.31
C GLN A 154 -2.30 -11.70 -0.74
N THR A 155 -2.31 -12.21 -1.97
CA THR A 155 -1.18 -12.95 -2.55
C THR A 155 0.04 -12.04 -2.68
N ALA A 156 -0.10 -10.83 -3.22
CA ALA A 156 1.00 -9.88 -3.35
C ALA A 156 1.61 -9.49 -1.98
N VAL A 157 0.77 -9.16 -0.99
CA VAL A 157 1.24 -8.83 0.36
C VAL A 157 1.87 -10.05 1.05
N SER A 158 1.37 -11.25 0.78
CA SER A 158 1.95 -12.49 1.29
C SER A 158 3.33 -12.76 0.70
N LEU A 159 3.51 -12.56 -0.61
CA LEU A 159 4.81 -12.63 -1.27
C LEU A 159 5.81 -11.66 -0.61
N ALA A 160 5.39 -10.41 -0.38
CA ALA A 160 6.22 -9.38 0.25
C ALA A 160 6.59 -9.68 1.72
N GLY A 161 5.77 -10.48 2.42
CA GLY A 161 6.12 -11.10 3.71
C GLY A 161 5.21 -10.76 4.90
N SER A 162 4.19 -9.93 4.71
CA SER A 162 3.44 -9.32 5.82
C SER A 162 2.01 -9.88 5.97
N TYR A 163 1.68 -10.96 5.24
CA TYR A 163 0.35 -11.58 5.24
C TYR A 163 0.40 -13.08 4.93
N ALA A 164 -0.47 -13.89 5.53
CA ALA A 164 -0.58 -15.32 5.24
C ALA A 164 -1.78 -15.59 4.34
N VAL A 165 -1.59 -16.37 3.28
CA VAL A 165 -2.67 -16.78 2.36
C VAL A 165 -2.98 -18.26 2.50
N GLN A 166 -4.26 -18.61 2.37
CA GLN A 166 -4.71 -19.98 2.21
C GLN A 166 -4.76 -20.33 0.72
N LEU A 167 -3.90 -21.25 0.27
CA LEU A 167 -3.79 -21.58 -1.15
C LEU A 167 -5.09 -22.14 -1.75
N GLY A 168 -5.90 -22.84 -0.94
CA GLY A 168 -7.22 -23.31 -1.36
C GLY A 168 -8.15 -22.18 -1.78
N ASP A 169 -8.16 -21.08 -1.01
CA ASP A 169 -8.97 -19.90 -1.31
C ASP A 169 -8.47 -19.20 -2.57
N VAL A 170 -7.14 -19.16 -2.77
CA VAL A 170 -6.53 -18.60 -3.97
C VAL A 170 -7.02 -19.34 -5.21
N VAL A 171 -6.88 -20.67 -5.23
CA VAL A 171 -7.25 -21.51 -6.39
C VAL A 171 -8.75 -21.44 -6.70
N GLN A 172 -9.60 -21.31 -5.67
CA GLN A 172 -11.06 -21.26 -5.86
C GLN A 172 -11.58 -19.88 -6.27
N GLY A 173 -10.88 -18.80 -5.90
CA GLY A 173 -11.41 -17.45 -6.03
C GLY A 173 -10.82 -16.60 -7.16
N VAL A 174 -9.91 -17.15 -7.96
CA VAL A 174 -9.32 -16.46 -9.13
C VAL A 174 -9.48 -17.28 -10.42
N SER A 175 -9.39 -16.60 -11.57
CA SER A 175 -9.46 -17.27 -12.88
C SER A 175 -8.19 -18.06 -13.21
N GLU A 176 -8.24 -18.92 -14.22
CA GLU A 176 -7.05 -19.67 -14.68
C GLU A 176 -5.89 -18.74 -15.09
N ASP A 177 -6.18 -17.64 -15.77
CA ASP A 177 -5.16 -16.66 -16.16
C ASP A 177 -4.56 -15.96 -14.94
N GLU A 178 -5.37 -15.66 -13.92
CA GLU A 178 -4.91 -15.12 -12.64
C GLU A 178 -4.08 -16.14 -11.85
N VAL A 179 -4.40 -17.44 -11.90
CA VAL A 179 -3.56 -18.50 -11.32
C VAL A 179 -2.19 -18.55 -12.00
N ARG A 180 -2.13 -18.52 -13.34
CA ARG A 180 -0.85 -18.50 -14.07
C ARG A 180 -0.02 -17.25 -13.75
N MET A 181 -0.68 -16.10 -13.61
CA MET A 181 -0.06 -14.85 -13.20
C MET A 181 0.53 -14.97 -11.79
N ILE A 182 -0.21 -15.53 -10.84
CA ILE A 182 0.25 -15.78 -9.47
C ILE A 182 1.42 -16.77 -9.45
N GLN A 183 1.37 -17.85 -10.24
CA GLN A 183 2.46 -18.81 -10.37
C GLN A 183 3.75 -18.13 -10.85
N ARG A 184 3.66 -17.29 -11.89
CA ARG A 184 4.81 -16.52 -12.38
C ARG A 184 5.40 -15.62 -11.30
N ALA A 185 4.56 -14.96 -10.52
CA ALA A 185 5.02 -14.14 -9.40
C ALA A 185 5.69 -14.96 -8.28
N LEU A 186 5.20 -16.18 -8.02
CA LEU A 186 5.85 -17.10 -7.07
C LEU A 186 7.22 -17.57 -7.57
N GLU A 187 7.33 -17.91 -8.85
CA GLU A 187 8.60 -18.28 -9.49
C GLU A 187 9.61 -17.13 -9.44
N GLU A 188 9.17 -15.91 -9.78
CA GLU A 188 10.02 -14.72 -9.70
C GLU A 188 10.45 -14.41 -8.26
N ALA A 189 9.54 -14.53 -7.29
CA ALA A 189 9.85 -14.32 -5.88
C ALA A 189 10.87 -15.35 -5.34
N ALA A 190 10.85 -16.58 -5.84
CA ALA A 190 11.70 -17.68 -5.40
C ALA A 190 13.07 -17.69 -6.08
N PHE A 191 13.12 -17.39 -7.37
CA PHE A 191 14.32 -17.56 -8.21
C PHE A 191 14.90 -16.25 -8.75
N GLY A 192 14.20 -15.13 -8.54
CA GLY A 192 14.48 -13.85 -9.19
C GLY A 192 13.92 -13.81 -10.62
N ASP A 193 14.11 -12.67 -11.27
CA ASP A 193 13.67 -12.47 -12.65
C ASP A 193 14.43 -13.39 -13.61
N ALA A 194 13.71 -14.22 -14.36
CA ALA A 194 14.28 -14.99 -15.47
C ALA A 194 14.60 -14.01 -16.61
N ARG A 195 15.83 -13.49 -16.58
CA ARG A 195 16.37 -12.59 -17.61
C ARG A 195 16.31 -13.21 -19.01
#